data_AF-A0A0K8Q9B4-F1
#
_entry.id   AF-A0A0K8Q9B4-F1
#
_cell.length_a   1.000
_cell.length_b   1.000
_cell.length_c   1.000
_cell.angle_alpha   90.00
_cell.angle_beta   90.00
_cell.angle_gamma   90.00
#
_symmetry.space_group_name_H-M   'P 1'
#
loop_
_entity.id
_entity.type
_entity.pdbx_description
1 polymer ?
#
loop_
_entity_poly.entity_id
_entity_poly.type
_entity_poly.pdbx_seq_one_letter_code
_entity_poly.pdbx_strand_id
1 'polypeptide(L)'
;KDRGLRAIGAALLERKTQILEANAKDVAAGKANGTTAALLDRLTLTDARIRALAAALENLANLPDPVGNVVRGQTLPNGLRLRQINVPMGVVAAIYEARPNVTVDIAGLALKSGNA
;
A
#
# COMPACT_ATOMS: atom_id res chain seq x y z
N LYS A 1 -9.47 8.10 -5.08
CA LYS A 1 -8.57 7.06 -4.52
C LYS A 1 -8.50 5.80 -5.37
N ASP A 2 -9.63 5.14 -5.69
CA ASP A 2 -9.61 3.84 -6.39
C ASP A 2 -9.01 3.91 -7.79
N ARG A 3 -9.31 4.96 -8.56
CA ARG A 3 -8.64 5.22 -9.84
C ARG A 3 -7.11 5.34 -9.70
N GLY A 4 -6.65 5.94 -8.60
CA GLY A 4 -5.22 6.05 -8.30
C GLY A 4 -4.59 4.69 -8.02
N LEU A 5 -5.25 3.86 -7.21
CA LEU A 5 -4.79 2.48 -6.94
C LEU A 5 -4.66 1.66 -8.23
N ARG A 6 -5.68 1.71 -9.10
CA ARG A 6 -5.63 1.02 -10.40
C ARG A 6 -4.54 1.55 -11.32
N ALA A 7 -4.34 2.87 -11.34
CA ALA A 7 -3.26 3.49 -12.12
C ALA A 7 -1.87 3.05 -11.61
N ILE A 8 -1.67 2.96 -10.29
CA ILE A 8 -0.42 2.43 -9.71
C ILE A 8 -0.23 0.97 -10.13
N GLY A 9 -1.28 0.14 -10.02
CA GLY A 9 -1.24 -1.27 -10.44
C GLY A 9 -0.87 -1.43 -11.92
N ALA A 10 -1.47 -0.64 -12.81
CA ALA A 10 -1.15 -0.64 -14.24
C ALA A 10 0.30 -0.21 -14.49
N ALA A 11 0.77 0.85 -13.82
CA ALA A 11 2.13 1.35 -13.96
C ALA A 11 3.20 0.33 -13.48
N LEU A 12 2.89 -0.44 -12.42
CA LEU A 12 3.77 -1.52 -11.96
C LEU A 12 3.95 -2.60 -13.03
N LEU A 13 2.88 -2.96 -13.74
CA LEU A 13 2.92 -3.96 -14.81
C LEU A 13 3.64 -3.42 -16.05
N GLU A 14 3.37 -2.17 -16.43
CA GLU A 14 4.01 -1.50 -17.57
C GLU A 14 5.52 -1.35 -17.37
N ARG A 15 5.95 -0.97 -16.15
CA ARG A 15 7.36 -0.72 -15.82
C ARG A 15 8.07 -1.90 -15.15
N LYS A 16 7.44 -3.07 -15.17
CA LYS A 16 7.93 -4.28 -14.47
C LYS A 16 9.38 -4.60 -14.80
N THR A 17 9.77 -4.54 -16.08
CA THR A 17 11.14 -4.84 -16.52
C THR A 17 12.15 -3.91 -15.84
N GLN A 18 11.89 -2.60 -15.87
CA GLN A 18 12.73 -1.60 -15.22
C GLN A 18 12.84 -1.84 -13.70
N ILE A 19 11.73 -2.20 -13.04
CA ILE A 19 11.70 -2.49 -11.60
C ILE A 19 12.54 -3.72 -11.27
N LEU A 20 12.43 -4.80 -12.06
CA LEU A 20 13.19 -6.02 -11.85
C LEU A 20 14.69 -5.81 -12.10
N GLU A 21 15.05 -5.05 -13.12
CA GLU A 21 16.45 -4.70 -13.40
C GLU A 21 17.06 -3.85 -12.27
N ALA A 22 16.31 -2.90 -11.72
CA ALA A 22 16.75 -2.13 -10.57
C ALA A 22 16.92 -3.02 -9.33
N ASN A 23 15.93 -3.87 -9.03
CA ASN A 23 15.98 -4.76 -7.89
C ASN A 23 17.13 -5.79 -7.98
N ALA A 24 17.45 -6.27 -9.19
CA ALA A 24 18.58 -7.17 -9.39
C ALA A 24 19.92 -6.54 -8.97
N LYS A 25 20.08 -5.21 -9.18
CA LYS A 25 21.25 -4.46 -8.71
C LYS A 25 21.30 -4.39 -7.19
N ASP A 26 20.16 -4.14 -6.55
CA ASP A 26 20.06 -4.12 -5.08
C ASP A 26 20.39 -5.48 -4.47
N VAL A 27 19.88 -6.57 -5.06
CA VAL A 27 20.17 -7.95 -4.64
C VAL A 27 21.65 -8.28 -4.82
N ALA A 28 22.26 -7.87 -5.93
CA ALA A 28 23.69 -8.07 -6.16
C ALA A 28 24.55 -7.30 -5.15
N ALA A 29 24.21 -6.04 -4.88
CA ALA A 29 24.87 -5.23 -3.87
C ALA A 29 24.72 -5.83 -2.45
N GLY A 30 23.52 -6.30 -2.09
CA GLY A 30 23.28 -6.98 -0.82
C GLY A 30 24.13 -8.25 -0.67
N LYS A 31 24.26 -9.05 -1.73
CA LYS A 31 25.14 -10.23 -1.75
C LYS A 31 26.59 -9.86 -1.51
N ALA A 32 27.09 -8.84 -2.22
CA ALA A 32 28.47 -8.37 -2.07
C ALA A 32 28.76 -7.85 -0.64
N ASN A 33 27.75 -7.25 0.00
CA ASN A 33 27.84 -6.71 1.36
C ASN A 33 27.58 -7.75 2.46
N GLY A 34 27.47 -9.05 2.13
CA GLY A 34 27.26 -10.11 3.12
C GLY A 34 25.87 -10.12 3.75
N THR A 35 24.86 -9.55 3.08
CA THR A 35 23.46 -9.63 3.52
C THR A 35 23.01 -11.09 3.59
N THR A 36 22.30 -11.46 4.65
CA THR A 36 21.86 -12.84 4.86
C THR A 36 20.91 -13.32 3.76
N ALA A 37 20.93 -14.61 3.46
CA ALA A 37 20.05 -15.20 2.45
C ALA A 37 18.56 -14.91 2.72
N ALA A 38 18.14 -14.88 3.98
CA ALA A 38 16.77 -14.56 4.37
C ALA A 38 16.38 -13.10 4.07
N LEU A 39 17.30 -12.15 4.24
CA LEU A 39 17.05 -10.74 3.88
C LEU A 39 17.09 -10.54 2.36
N LEU A 40 17.97 -11.24 1.65
CA LEU A 40 18.01 -11.22 0.20
C LEU A 40 16.73 -11.79 -0.43
N ASP A 41 16.16 -12.87 0.13
CA ASP A 41 14.87 -13.40 -0.34
C ASP A 41 13.75 -12.38 -0.16
N ARG A 42 13.71 -11.68 0.98
CA ARG A 42 12.74 -10.60 1.23
C ARG A 42 12.93 -9.41 0.29
N LEU A 43 14.18 -9.06 -0.01
CA LEU A 43 14.53 -7.97 -0.92
C LEU A 43 14.18 -8.28 -2.37
N THR A 44 14.22 -9.55 -2.77
CA THR A 44 14.08 -9.95 -4.18
C THR A 44 12.66 -9.72 -4.70
N LEU A 45 12.52 -9.07 -5.84
CA LEU A 45 11.29 -9.00 -6.62
C LEU A 45 11.33 -10.00 -7.78
N THR A 46 10.16 -10.53 -8.11
CA THR A 46 9.96 -11.42 -9.25
C THR A 46 8.76 -10.93 -10.05
N ASP A 47 8.63 -11.40 -11.30
CA ASP A 47 7.43 -11.13 -12.13
C ASP A 47 6.14 -11.48 -11.37
N ALA A 48 6.11 -12.64 -10.71
CA ALA A 48 4.98 -13.08 -9.91
C ALA A 48 4.68 -12.13 -8.75
N ARG A 49 5.71 -11.66 -8.03
CA ARG A 49 5.53 -10.69 -6.92
C ARG A 49 4.99 -9.35 -7.41
N ILE A 50 5.45 -8.85 -8.57
CA ILE A 50 4.93 -7.60 -9.15
C ILE A 50 3.47 -7.76 -9.61
N ARG A 51 3.11 -8.88 -10.24
CA ARG A 51 1.72 -9.18 -10.61
C ARG A 51 0.82 -9.28 -9.39
N ALA A 52 1.29 -9.93 -8.33
CA ALA A 52 0.57 -10.02 -7.06
C ALA A 52 0.32 -8.63 -6.44
N LEU A 53 1.30 -7.73 -6.49
CA LEU A 53 1.13 -6.33 -6.04
C LEU A 53 0.06 -5.59 -6.84
N ALA A 54 0.08 -5.71 -8.16
CA ALA A 54 -0.94 -5.08 -9.00
C ALA A 54 -2.35 -5.65 -8.71
N ALA A 55 -2.46 -6.97 -8.51
CA ALA A 55 -3.71 -7.61 -8.12
C ALA A 55 -4.19 -7.19 -6.72
N ALA A 56 -3.27 -7.02 -5.76
CA ALA A 56 -3.59 -6.54 -4.42
C ALA A 56 -4.14 -5.11 -4.45
N LEU A 57 -3.58 -4.23 -5.30
CA LEU A 57 -4.10 -2.87 -5.50
C LEU A 57 -5.50 -2.87 -6.13
N GLU A 58 -5.77 -3.78 -7.08
CA GLU A 58 -7.12 -3.94 -7.64
C GLU A 58 -8.12 -4.41 -6.58
N ASN A 59 -7.75 -5.42 -5.78
CA ASN A 59 -8.56 -5.89 -4.66
C ASN A 59 -8.84 -4.76 -3.66
N LEU A 60 -7.83 -3.97 -3.32
CA LEU A 60 -7.95 -2.82 -2.43
C LEU A 60 -8.87 -1.73 -3.01
N ALA A 61 -8.79 -1.48 -4.32
CA ALA A 61 -9.68 -0.56 -5.02
C ALA A 61 -11.15 -1.00 -4.93
N ASN A 62 -11.41 -2.31 -4.86
CA ASN A 62 -12.75 -2.89 -4.75
C ASN A 62 -13.30 -2.96 -3.31
N LEU A 63 -12.47 -2.73 -2.29
CA LEU A 63 -12.97 -2.66 -0.91
C LEU A 63 -13.88 -1.42 -0.71
N PRO A 64 -14.84 -1.48 0.23
CA PRO A 64 -15.61 -0.30 0.62
C PRO A 64 -14.72 0.86 1.08
N ASP A 65 -15.22 2.09 0.97
CA ASP A 65 -14.56 3.24 1.54
C ASP A 65 -14.58 3.17 3.07
N PRO A 66 -13.43 3.14 3.78
CA PRO A 66 -13.44 3.14 5.24
C PRO A 66 -13.74 4.53 5.84
N VAL A 67 -13.62 5.61 5.06
CA VAL A 67 -13.78 7.01 5.48
C VAL A 67 -15.21 7.49 5.27
N GLY A 68 -15.73 8.27 6.21
CA GLY A 68 -17.08 8.86 6.14
C GLY A 68 -18.20 7.96 6.67
N ASN A 69 -17.89 6.71 7.03
CA ASN A 69 -18.87 5.79 7.63
C ASN A 69 -19.31 6.28 9.01
N VAL A 70 -20.62 6.27 9.27
CA VAL A 70 -21.18 6.57 10.60
C VAL A 70 -21.08 5.33 11.46
N VAL A 71 -20.38 5.44 12.57
CA VAL A 71 -20.22 4.34 13.54
C VAL A 71 -21.39 4.29 14.51
N ARG A 72 -21.80 5.46 15.00
CA ARG A 72 -22.96 5.63 15.89
C ARG A 72 -23.52 7.04 15.75
N GLY A 73 -24.79 7.22 16.06
CA GLY A 73 -25.40 8.54 16.11
C GLY A 73 -26.73 8.53 16.82
N GLN A 74 -27.11 9.68 17.38
CA GLN A 74 -28.39 9.88 18.06
C GLN A 74 -28.82 11.34 17.98
N THR A 75 -30.12 11.58 18.10
CA THR A 75 -30.65 12.93 18.34
C THR A 75 -30.84 13.10 19.83
N LEU A 76 -30.23 14.14 20.41
CA LEU A 76 -30.33 14.46 21.83
C LEU A 76 -31.70 15.09 22.15
N PRO A 77 -32.17 15.08 23.42
CA PRO A 77 -33.46 15.65 23.80
C PRO A 77 -33.64 17.14 23.46
N ASN A 78 -32.55 17.88 23.31
CA ASN A 78 -32.56 19.28 22.88
C ASN A 78 -32.53 19.48 21.35
N GLY A 79 -32.66 18.40 20.56
CA GLY A 79 -32.69 18.43 19.11
C GLY A 79 -31.32 18.36 18.42
N LEU A 80 -30.21 18.33 19.16
CA LEU A 80 -28.86 18.21 18.57
C LEU A 80 -28.64 16.83 17.95
N ARG A 81 -28.10 16.80 16.73
CA ARG A 81 -27.74 15.56 16.03
C ARG A 81 -26.28 15.22 16.27
N LEU A 82 -26.03 14.18 17.05
CA LEU A 82 -24.69 13.67 17.31
C LEU A 82 -24.39 12.50 16.36
N ARG A 83 -23.23 12.52 15.71
CA ARG A 83 -22.72 11.42 14.88
C ARG A 83 -21.23 11.21 15.16
N GLN A 84 -20.83 9.96 15.35
CA GLN A 84 -19.43 9.56 15.23
C GLN A 84 -19.19 9.04 13.82
N ILE A 85 -18.19 9.60 13.16
CA ILE A 85 -17.80 9.27 11.79
C ILE A 85 -16.35 8.82 11.74
N ASN A 86 -16.03 7.88 10.86
CA ASN A 86 -14.65 7.52 10.56
C ASN A 86 -13.99 8.62 9.71
N VAL A 87 -12.81 9.07 10.12
CA VAL A 87 -11.98 10.04 9.41
C VAL A 87 -10.56 9.48 9.25
N PRO A 88 -9.77 9.95 8.26
CA PRO A 88 -8.37 9.58 8.17
C PRO A 88 -7.61 9.96 9.44
N MET A 89 -6.53 9.24 9.75
CA MET A 89 -5.62 9.60 10.83
C MET A 89 -4.83 10.87 10.50
N GLY A 90 -4.58 11.11 9.21
CA GLY A 90 -3.81 12.24 8.71
C GLY A 90 -2.59 11.74 7.94
N VAL A 91 -1.42 11.77 8.57
CA VAL A 91 -0.14 11.40 7.96
C VAL A 91 0.38 10.11 8.58
N VAL A 92 0.83 9.16 7.74
CA VAL A 92 1.42 7.90 8.18
C VAL A 92 2.89 7.84 7.76
N ALA A 93 3.79 7.90 8.74
CA ALA A 93 5.20 7.60 8.52
C ALA A 93 5.42 6.09 8.53
N ALA A 94 6.08 5.58 7.50
CA ALA A 94 6.42 4.17 7.36
C ALA A 94 7.93 3.95 7.29
N ILE A 95 8.44 3.08 8.15
CA ILE A 95 9.85 2.67 8.19
C ILE A 95 9.87 1.15 8.06
N TYR A 96 10.56 0.64 7.04
CA TYR A 96 10.66 -0.79 6.77
C TYR A 96 12.02 -1.14 6.18
N GLU A 97 12.39 -2.43 6.25
CA GLU A 97 13.67 -2.94 5.79
C GLU A 97 13.49 -4.10 4.83
N ALA A 98 14.32 -4.15 3.78
CA ALA A 98 14.52 -5.27 2.87
C ALA A 98 13.23 -5.89 2.31
N ARG A 99 12.17 -5.11 2.10
CA ARG A 99 10.88 -5.57 1.56
C ARG A 99 10.32 -4.55 0.57
N PRO A 100 10.79 -4.52 -0.68
CA PRO A 100 10.36 -3.51 -1.65
C PRO A 100 8.87 -3.56 -1.97
N ASN A 101 8.21 -4.72 -1.79
CA ASN A 101 6.77 -4.85 -1.92
C ASN A 101 5.99 -3.98 -0.91
N VAL A 102 6.53 -3.78 0.29
CA VAL A 102 5.88 -3.00 1.37
C VAL A 102 5.68 -1.55 0.97
N THR A 103 6.53 -0.99 0.09
CA THR A 103 6.34 0.34 -0.50
C THR A 103 4.95 0.50 -1.11
N VAL A 104 4.53 -0.50 -1.89
CA VAL A 104 3.26 -0.47 -2.62
C VAL A 104 2.09 -0.76 -1.67
N ASP A 105 2.27 -1.73 -0.77
CA ASP A 105 1.23 -2.11 0.20
C ASP A 105 0.85 -0.93 1.10
N ILE A 106 1.86 -0.24 1.67
CA ILE A 106 1.64 0.90 2.55
C ILE A 106 1.04 2.08 1.78
N ALA A 107 1.61 2.44 0.62
CA ALA A 107 1.10 3.55 -0.19
C ALA A 107 -0.35 3.30 -0.62
N GLY A 108 -0.67 2.05 -1.01
CA GLY A 108 -2.02 1.64 -1.37
C GLY A 108 -3.00 1.80 -0.21
N LEU A 109 -2.65 1.26 0.96
CA LEU A 109 -3.49 1.34 2.16
C LEU A 109 -3.67 2.78 2.64
N ALA A 110 -2.60 3.59 2.66
CA ALA A 110 -2.66 5.00 3.02
C ALA A 110 -3.63 5.74 2.08
N LEU A 111 -3.47 5.59 0.77
CA LEU A 111 -4.35 6.20 -0.22
C LEU A 111 -5.80 5.75 -0.09
N LYS A 112 -6.06 4.45 0.15
CA LYS A 112 -7.43 3.92 0.32
C LYS A 112 -8.09 4.47 1.58
N SER A 113 -7.33 4.64 2.65
CA SER A 113 -7.81 5.15 3.94
C SER A 113 -7.77 6.68 4.06
N GLY A 114 -7.39 7.38 2.99
CA GLY A 114 -7.38 8.85 2.95
C GLY A 114 -6.24 9.48 3.74
N ASN A 115 -5.19 8.71 4.03
CA ASN A 115 -3.98 9.18 4.68
C ASN A 115 -2.92 9.59 3.65
N ALA A 116 -2.06 10.53 4.06
CA ALA A 116 -0.85 10.90 3.34
C ALA A 116 0.33 10.03 3.79
#